data_AF-A0A1N7CZN0-F1
#
_entry.id   AF-A0A1N7CZN0-F1
#
_cell.length_a   1.000
_cell.length_b   1.000
_cell.length_c   1.000
_cell.angle_alpha   90.00
_cell.angle_beta   90.00
_cell.angle_gamma   90.00
#
_symmetry.space_group_name_H-M   'P 1'
#
loop_
_entity.id
_entity.type
_entity.pdbx_description
1 polymer ?
#
loop_
_entity_poly.entity_id
_entity_poly.type
_entity_poly.pdbx_seq_one_letter_code
_entity_poly.pdbx_strand_id
1 'polypeptide(L)'
;MKTINKAGLLAILGLCLCLQSMAQDTTARKKDSIVVKKYRPFDVNLQVRSLYIWRGFKVSNAPITDVDMHYTTRDGSFAVGFWGGAGFTGDYKEFDYYVSYKDKNSGFSASVWDINNFTNYPNADLFNYNKASTSHFIDVTVGYQFKDSFPLSINWSTIVQGRDTYVKSNGDLGNAYSNYVILDYRLWKEGTSDVHIFAAGAFAFGRDQNFYGSKPNIVNTGLTFNKDLVLFNYHLPISATAMFSPEHKYGALQLIMNVF
;
A
#
# COMPACT_ATOMS: atom_id res chain seq x y z
N MET A 1 91.76 -5.56 -44.04
CA MET A 1 91.14 -5.64 -42.69
C MET A 1 89.63 -5.58 -42.89
N LYS A 2 88.92 -6.73 -42.83
CA LYS A 2 88.06 -7.17 -41.70
C LYS A 2 87.15 -6.02 -41.20
N THR A 3 85.81 -6.08 -41.22
CA THR A 3 84.89 -7.20 -41.37
C THR A 3 83.49 -6.68 -41.69
N ILE A 4 82.76 -7.48 -42.45
CA ILE A 4 81.34 -7.38 -42.80
C ILE A 4 80.47 -7.65 -41.57
N ASN A 5 79.30 -7.01 -41.48
CA ASN A 5 78.09 -7.69 -41.02
C ASN A 5 76.90 -7.30 -41.91
N LYS A 6 76.40 -8.31 -42.63
CA LYS A 6 75.17 -8.34 -43.41
C LYS A 6 74.11 -9.06 -42.59
N ALA A 7 72.87 -8.56 -42.65
CA ALA A 7 71.61 -9.31 -42.82
C ALA A 7 70.51 -8.33 -42.39
N GLY A 8 69.62 -7.85 -43.27
CA GLY A 8 68.74 -8.64 -44.16
C GLY A 8 67.37 -8.64 -43.48
N LEU A 9 66.27 -8.17 -44.05
CA LEU A 9 65.71 -8.31 -45.40
C LEU A 9 64.89 -7.03 -45.68
N LEU A 10 65.08 -6.36 -46.83
CA LEU A 10 64.23 -6.50 -48.03
C LEU A 10 62.74 -6.37 -47.71
N ALA A 11 62.17 -5.21 -48.04
CA ALA A 11 61.51 -4.97 -49.32
C ALA A 11 60.15 -5.68 -49.36
N ILE A 12 59.07 -4.96 -49.60
CA ILE A 12 58.44 -4.99 -50.92
C ILE A 12 57.39 -3.87 -50.99
N LEU A 13 57.55 -3.07 -52.05
CA LEU A 13 56.54 -2.37 -52.85
C LEU A 13 55.47 -1.50 -52.18
N GLY A 14 55.38 -0.25 -52.67
CA GLY A 14 54.10 0.44 -52.64
C GLY A 14 54.10 1.96 -52.83
N LEU A 15 55.01 2.53 -53.62
CA LEU A 15 54.74 3.83 -54.23
C LEU A 15 53.64 3.66 -55.28
N CYS A 16 52.72 4.63 -55.32
CA CYS A 16 51.77 4.95 -56.38
C CYS A 16 50.28 4.57 -56.16
N LEU A 17 49.49 5.65 -56.09
CA LEU A 17 48.20 5.84 -56.76
C LEU A 17 47.01 5.04 -56.21
N CYS A 18 46.09 5.75 -55.53
CA CYS A 18 44.71 5.95 -55.99
C CYS A 18 43.87 6.59 -54.88
N LEU A 19 43.22 7.71 -55.21
CA LEU A 19 42.01 8.21 -54.57
C LEU A 19 41.01 7.07 -54.38
N GLN A 20 40.50 6.80 -53.17
CA GLN A 20 39.10 6.48 -52.93
C GLN A 20 38.69 6.84 -51.48
N SER A 21 37.52 7.48 -51.41
CA SER A 21 36.67 7.74 -50.26
C SER A 21 36.68 6.66 -49.18
N MET A 22 36.81 7.07 -47.93
CA MET A 22 36.23 6.36 -46.79
C MET A 22 35.45 7.38 -45.96
N ALA A 23 34.13 7.33 -46.15
CA ALA A 23 33.18 7.83 -45.17
C ALA A 23 33.43 7.05 -43.87
N GLN A 24 33.80 7.74 -42.80
CA GLN A 24 33.77 7.19 -41.46
C GLN A 24 32.86 8.08 -40.62
N ASP A 25 31.58 7.73 -40.72
CA ASP A 25 30.60 7.67 -39.64
C ASP A 25 31.04 8.37 -38.34
N THR A 26 30.71 9.65 -38.21
CA THR A 26 30.70 10.35 -36.92
C THR A 26 29.34 10.15 -36.27
N THR A 27 28.99 8.90 -35.98
CA THR A 27 28.05 8.56 -34.91
C THR A 27 28.70 8.93 -33.58
N ALA A 28 28.69 10.23 -33.27
CA ALA A 28 28.88 10.71 -31.91
C ALA A 28 27.81 10.03 -31.05
N ARG A 29 28.20 8.99 -30.30
CA ARG A 29 27.35 8.37 -29.28
C ARG A 29 26.82 9.48 -28.38
N LYS A 30 25.52 9.78 -28.50
CA LYS A 30 24.80 10.47 -27.42
C LYS A 30 25.08 9.66 -26.16
N LYS A 31 25.81 10.25 -25.22
CA LYS A 31 25.76 9.81 -23.83
C LYS A 31 24.33 10.07 -23.38
N ASP A 32 23.48 9.06 -23.53
CA ASP A 32 22.27 8.97 -22.74
C ASP A 32 22.74 8.89 -21.29
N SER A 33 22.84 10.05 -20.63
CA SER A 33 22.94 10.11 -19.19
C SER A 33 21.66 9.50 -18.66
N ILE A 34 21.69 8.20 -18.38
CA ILE A 34 20.65 7.53 -17.61
C ILE A 34 20.58 8.30 -16.30
N VAL A 35 19.54 9.12 -16.15
CA VAL A 35 19.21 9.74 -14.87
C VAL A 35 18.77 8.59 -13.98
N VAL A 36 19.73 7.99 -13.26
CA VAL A 36 19.42 7.01 -12.23
C VAL A 36 18.66 7.76 -11.15
N LYS A 37 17.33 7.58 -11.14
CA LYS A 37 16.46 8.17 -10.11
C LYS A 37 17.05 7.76 -8.76
N LYS A 38 17.54 8.74 -7.98
CA LYS A 38 18.19 8.48 -6.69
C LYS A 38 17.20 7.72 -5.80
N TYR A 39 17.58 6.52 -5.38
CA TYR A 39 16.77 5.71 -4.46
C TYR A 39 16.52 6.49 -3.16
N ARG A 40 15.24 6.64 -2.82
CA ARG A 40 14.77 7.26 -1.58
C ARG A 40 14.03 6.19 -0.79
N PRO A 41 14.69 5.53 0.17
CA PRO A 41 14.11 4.42 0.91
C PRO A 41 13.02 4.86 1.89
N PHE A 42 13.10 6.08 2.42
CA PHE A 42 12.18 6.60 3.41
C PHE A 42 11.25 7.64 2.79
N ASP A 43 9.97 7.55 3.13
CA ASP A 43 8.96 8.52 2.72
C ASP A 43 7.98 8.80 3.88
N VAL A 44 7.24 9.88 3.74
CA VAL A 44 6.19 10.29 4.67
C VAL A 44 4.96 10.71 3.89
N ASN A 45 3.79 10.27 4.34
CA ASN A 45 2.51 10.67 3.77
C ASN A 45 1.63 11.33 4.82
N LEU A 46 1.02 12.47 4.48
CA LEU A 46 0.02 13.13 5.34
C LEU A 46 -1.34 13.13 4.64
N GLN A 47 -2.36 12.63 5.34
CA GLN A 47 -3.74 12.68 4.89
C GLN A 47 -4.62 13.50 5.82
N VAL A 48 -5.60 14.18 5.24
CA VAL A 48 -6.73 14.79 5.96
C VAL A 48 -7.99 14.08 5.51
N ARG A 49 -8.82 13.67 6.47
CA ARG A 49 -10.10 13.01 6.21
C ARG A 49 -11.24 13.79 6.85
N SER A 50 -12.37 13.94 6.15
CA SER A 50 -13.57 14.63 6.68
C SER A 50 -14.20 13.89 7.87
N LEU A 51 -13.99 12.59 7.93
CA LEU A 51 -14.32 11.65 9.01
C LEU A 51 -13.45 10.40 8.79
N TYR A 52 -13.46 9.42 9.70
CA TYR A 52 -12.70 8.18 9.51
C TYR A 52 -13.62 6.97 9.42
N ILE A 53 -13.69 6.35 8.23
CA ILE A 53 -14.29 5.02 8.05
C ILE A 53 -13.23 3.93 7.93
N TRP A 54 -13.55 2.75 8.45
CA TRP A 54 -12.72 1.56 8.34
C TRP A 54 -13.59 0.30 8.36
N ARG A 55 -13.56 -0.48 7.28
CA ARG A 55 -14.20 -1.82 7.18
C ARG A 55 -15.67 -1.88 7.63
N GLY A 56 -16.46 -0.84 7.31
CA GLY A 56 -17.87 -0.71 7.69
C GLY A 56 -18.10 0.14 8.94
N PHE A 57 -17.07 0.44 9.72
CA PHE A 57 -17.14 1.32 10.89
C PHE A 57 -16.98 2.79 10.53
N LYS A 58 -17.70 3.67 11.24
CA LYS A 58 -17.28 5.07 11.45
C LYS A 58 -16.42 5.13 12.70
N VAL A 59 -15.11 5.04 12.52
CA VAL A 59 -14.12 5.07 13.62
C VAL A 59 -14.01 6.46 14.22
N SER A 60 -14.13 7.52 13.41
CA SER A 60 -14.27 8.90 13.86
C SER A 60 -15.44 9.57 13.14
N ASN A 61 -16.28 10.30 13.89
CA ASN A 61 -17.31 11.17 13.32
C ASN A 61 -16.81 12.60 13.06
N ALA A 62 -15.59 12.93 13.52
CA ALA A 62 -14.94 14.21 13.28
C ALA A 62 -13.81 14.06 12.25
N PRO A 63 -13.40 15.16 11.58
CA PRO A 63 -12.21 15.15 10.75
C PRO A 63 -11.00 14.61 11.50
N ILE A 64 -10.12 13.92 10.78
CA ILE A 64 -8.85 13.41 11.30
C ILE A 64 -7.70 13.84 10.40
N THR A 65 -6.51 13.89 10.96
CA THR A 65 -5.26 13.79 10.19
C THR A 65 -4.62 12.45 10.48
N ASP A 66 -4.00 11.86 9.47
CA ASP A 66 -3.15 10.68 9.64
C ASP A 66 -1.83 10.80 8.90
N VAL A 67 -0.80 10.21 9.50
CA VAL A 67 0.57 10.21 9.00
C VAL A 67 1.03 8.77 8.83
N ASP A 68 1.60 8.49 7.67
CA ASP A 68 2.32 7.25 7.39
C ASP A 68 3.81 7.57 7.23
N MET A 69 4.67 6.91 8.01
CA MET A 69 6.13 7.01 7.87
C MET A 69 6.68 5.63 7.63
N HIS A 70 7.36 5.44 6.50
CA HIS A 70 7.77 4.10 6.11
C HIS A 70 9.12 4.03 5.40
N TYR A 71 9.71 2.85 5.48
CA TYR A 71 10.80 2.39 4.63
C TYR A 71 10.22 1.51 3.52
N THR A 72 10.71 1.67 2.30
CA THR A 72 10.37 0.84 1.13
C THR A 72 11.65 0.31 0.49
N THR A 73 11.67 -0.98 0.12
CA THR A 73 12.82 -1.60 -0.58
C THR A 73 13.05 -1.00 -1.97
N ARG A 74 14.24 -1.24 -2.56
CA ARG A 74 14.61 -0.66 -3.87
C ARG A 74 13.71 -1.07 -5.02
N ASP A 75 13.21 -2.29 -5.01
CA ASP A 75 12.22 -2.81 -5.96
C ASP A 75 10.78 -2.37 -5.59
N GLY A 76 10.61 -1.81 -4.38
CA GLY A 76 9.36 -1.39 -3.79
C GLY A 76 8.38 -2.54 -3.56
N SER A 77 8.91 -3.74 -3.31
CA SER A 77 8.09 -4.92 -3.00
C SER A 77 7.77 -5.02 -1.51
N PHE A 78 8.67 -4.59 -0.62
CA PHE A 78 8.44 -4.57 0.82
C PHE A 78 8.37 -3.14 1.36
N ALA A 79 7.46 -2.94 2.31
CA ALA A 79 7.45 -1.76 3.16
C ALA A 79 7.32 -2.14 4.64
N VAL A 80 7.92 -1.34 5.52
CA VAL A 80 7.73 -1.39 6.97
C VAL A 80 7.56 0.04 7.45
N GLY A 81 6.59 0.27 8.33
CA GLY A 81 6.26 1.63 8.71
C GLY A 81 5.43 1.74 9.97
N PHE A 82 5.15 2.99 10.26
CA PHE A 82 4.29 3.42 11.34
C PHE A 82 3.17 4.26 10.74
N TRP A 83 1.94 3.97 11.16
CA TRP A 83 0.79 4.80 10.83
C TRP A 83 0.25 5.43 12.12
N GLY A 84 -0.14 6.69 12.07
CA GLY A 84 -0.69 7.37 13.24
C GLY A 84 -1.80 8.32 12.86
N GLY A 85 -2.91 8.26 13.58
CA GLY A 85 -4.10 9.07 13.33
C GLY A 85 -4.56 9.84 14.56
N ALA A 86 -4.97 11.09 14.37
CA ALA A 86 -5.54 11.93 15.42
C ALA A 86 -6.74 12.74 14.91
N GLY A 87 -7.82 12.74 15.68
CA GLY A 87 -9.03 13.52 15.40
C GLY A 87 -8.89 14.99 15.81
N PHE A 88 -9.53 15.89 15.07
CA PHE A 88 -9.49 17.33 15.35
C PHE A 88 -10.20 17.71 16.66
N THR A 89 -11.10 16.86 17.16
CA THR A 89 -11.73 17.00 18.49
C THR A 89 -10.87 16.41 19.61
N GLY A 90 -9.82 15.65 19.28
CA GLY A 90 -8.99 14.93 20.23
C GLY A 90 -9.57 13.57 20.68
N ASP A 91 -10.75 13.17 20.21
CA ASP A 91 -11.39 11.91 20.60
C ASP A 91 -10.68 10.70 19.97
N TYR A 92 -10.52 10.72 18.65
CA TYR A 92 -9.90 9.64 17.89
C TYR A 92 -8.37 9.68 18.01
N LYS A 93 -7.77 8.54 18.37
CA LYS A 93 -6.32 8.35 18.49
C LYS A 93 -5.92 6.91 18.14
N GLU A 94 -4.90 6.78 17.29
CA GLU A 94 -4.41 5.48 16.81
C GLU A 94 -2.92 5.58 16.47
N PHE A 95 -2.18 4.49 16.73
CA PHE A 95 -0.76 4.39 16.40
C PHE A 95 -0.36 2.95 16.11
N ASP A 96 -0.06 2.65 14.86
CA ASP A 96 0.08 1.30 14.36
C ASP A 96 1.49 1.02 13.85
N TYR A 97 1.80 -0.27 13.79
CA TYR A 97 2.99 -0.80 13.14
C TYR A 97 2.57 -1.70 12.00
N TYR A 98 3.30 -1.69 10.90
CA TYR A 98 3.01 -2.65 9.84
C TYR A 98 4.26 -3.11 9.08
N VAL A 99 4.12 -4.28 8.50
CA VAL A 99 4.96 -4.78 7.40
C VAL A 99 4.07 -5.19 6.25
N SER A 100 4.46 -4.87 5.03
CA SER A 100 3.71 -5.24 3.82
C SER A 100 4.63 -5.72 2.72
N TYR A 101 4.07 -6.58 1.88
CA TYR A 101 4.67 -7.11 0.68
C TYR A 101 3.68 -6.95 -0.48
N LYS A 102 4.19 -6.57 -1.66
CA LYS A 102 3.43 -6.50 -2.90
C LYS A 102 4.30 -6.95 -4.07
N ASP A 103 3.86 -8.00 -4.73
CA ASP A 103 4.40 -8.40 -6.03
C ASP A 103 3.66 -7.66 -7.14
N LYS A 104 4.32 -6.65 -7.71
CA LYS A 104 3.78 -5.81 -8.78
C LYS A 104 3.50 -6.58 -10.07
N ASN A 105 4.14 -7.74 -10.27
CA ASN A 105 4.01 -8.52 -11.50
C ASN A 105 2.84 -9.51 -11.43
N SER A 106 2.66 -10.18 -10.29
CA SER A 106 1.58 -11.16 -10.11
C SER A 106 0.27 -10.54 -9.62
N GLY A 107 0.32 -9.38 -8.98
CA GLY A 107 -0.83 -8.76 -8.31
C GLY A 107 -1.03 -9.23 -6.87
N PHE A 108 -0.23 -10.18 -6.39
CA PHE A 108 -0.28 -10.67 -5.02
C PHE A 108 0.24 -9.64 -4.01
N SER A 109 -0.36 -9.63 -2.83
CA SER A 109 0.09 -8.83 -1.68
C SER A 109 -0.19 -9.53 -0.36
N ALA A 110 0.59 -9.17 0.65
CA ALA A 110 0.39 -9.60 2.03
C ALA A 110 0.79 -8.48 2.98
N SER A 111 0.16 -8.39 4.15
CA SER A 111 0.56 -7.46 5.19
C SER A 111 0.18 -7.97 6.58
N VAL A 112 0.91 -7.48 7.56
CA VAL A 112 0.60 -7.63 8.98
C VAL A 112 0.59 -6.24 9.59
N TRP A 113 -0.52 -5.91 10.25
CA TRP A 113 -0.70 -4.66 10.97
C TRP A 113 -0.93 -4.97 12.44
N ASP A 114 -0.16 -4.35 13.32
CA ASP A 114 -0.50 -4.22 14.72
C ASP A 114 -1.24 -2.90 14.91
N ILE A 115 -2.56 -3.00 15.00
CA ILE A 115 -3.45 -1.84 15.05
C ILE A 115 -3.75 -1.51 16.50
N ASN A 116 -3.36 -0.32 16.95
CA ASN A 116 -3.58 0.17 18.29
C ASN A 116 -4.45 1.43 18.29
N ASN A 117 -5.75 1.20 18.16
CA ASN A 117 -6.73 2.25 18.38
C ASN A 117 -7.10 2.32 19.85
N PHE A 118 -6.57 3.34 20.53
CA PHE A 118 -6.80 3.61 21.96
C PHE A 118 -7.82 4.74 22.19
N THR A 119 -8.66 5.02 21.20
CA THR A 119 -9.86 5.85 21.36
C THR A 119 -10.73 5.26 22.48
N ASN A 120 -11.09 6.07 23.47
CA ASN A 120 -11.84 5.63 24.66
C ASN A 120 -11.20 4.46 25.43
N TYR A 121 -9.87 4.31 25.36
CA TYR A 121 -9.11 3.29 26.08
C TYR A 121 -8.16 3.95 27.10
N PRO A 122 -8.64 4.35 28.29
CA PRO A 122 -7.90 5.27 29.19
C PRO A 122 -6.59 4.69 29.74
N ASN A 123 -6.49 3.37 29.87
CA ASN A 123 -5.31 2.67 30.36
C ASN A 123 -4.54 1.98 29.22
N ALA A 124 -4.57 2.55 28.01
CA ALA A 124 -3.83 2.00 26.89
C ALA A 124 -2.34 2.03 27.19
N ASP A 125 -1.72 0.87 27.07
CA ASP A 125 -0.28 0.67 27.18
C ASP A 125 0.19 0.07 25.86
N LEU A 126 1.08 0.80 25.19
CA LEU A 126 1.61 0.46 23.88
C LEU A 126 2.30 -0.91 23.85
N PHE A 127 2.81 -1.39 24.99
CA PHE A 127 3.51 -2.66 25.09
C PHE A 127 2.65 -3.77 25.72
N ASN A 128 1.38 -3.50 26.01
CA ASN A 128 0.47 -4.49 26.56
C ASN A 128 -0.20 -5.32 25.46
N TYR A 129 0.26 -6.56 25.28
CA TYR A 129 -0.34 -7.55 24.36
C TYR A 129 -1.17 -8.62 25.08
N ASN A 130 -1.53 -8.40 26.35
CA ASN A 130 -2.43 -9.29 27.06
C ASN A 130 -3.85 -9.16 26.49
N LYS A 131 -4.35 -10.22 25.85
CA LYS A 131 -5.69 -10.30 25.22
C LYS A 131 -6.86 -9.81 26.09
N ALA A 132 -6.74 -9.85 27.42
CA ALA A 132 -7.78 -9.39 28.33
C ALA A 132 -7.82 -7.87 28.54
N SER A 133 -6.75 -7.16 28.20
CA SER A 133 -6.54 -5.75 28.60
C SER A 133 -5.81 -4.90 27.56
N THR A 134 -5.53 -5.47 26.38
CA THR A 134 -4.88 -4.76 25.29
C THR A 134 -5.88 -3.93 24.50
N SER A 135 -5.45 -2.76 24.03
CA SER A 135 -6.14 -1.97 23.00
C SER A 135 -5.81 -2.43 21.58
N HIS A 136 -4.79 -3.28 21.43
CA HIS A 136 -4.27 -3.72 20.15
C HIS A 136 -5.10 -4.84 19.53
N PHE A 137 -5.03 -4.95 18.21
CA PHE A 137 -5.31 -6.19 17.50
C PHE A 137 -4.38 -6.35 16.29
N ILE A 138 -3.94 -7.59 16.06
CA ILE A 138 -3.03 -7.91 14.95
C ILE A 138 -3.86 -8.42 13.78
N ASP A 139 -3.84 -7.70 12.67
CA ASP A 139 -4.55 -8.00 11.43
C ASP A 139 -3.57 -8.52 10.38
N VAL A 140 -3.81 -9.74 9.90
CA VAL A 140 -3.05 -10.35 8.81
C VAL A 140 -3.91 -10.32 7.57
N THR A 141 -3.42 -9.68 6.52
CA THR A 141 -4.14 -9.54 5.24
C THR A 141 -3.37 -10.17 4.11
N VAL A 142 -4.06 -10.92 3.26
CA VAL A 142 -3.58 -11.34 1.94
C VAL A 142 -4.50 -10.78 0.87
N GLY A 143 -3.93 -10.36 -0.25
CA GLY A 143 -4.67 -9.70 -1.32
C GLY A 143 -4.19 -10.10 -2.70
N TYR A 144 -5.09 -9.97 -3.67
CA TYR A 144 -4.80 -10.21 -5.08
C TYR A 144 -5.53 -9.18 -5.96
N GLN A 145 -4.76 -8.45 -6.75
CA GLN A 145 -5.26 -7.52 -7.76
C GLN A 145 -5.15 -8.18 -9.14
N PHE A 146 -6.30 -8.37 -9.80
CA PHE A 146 -6.35 -8.84 -11.17
C PHE A 146 -5.95 -7.72 -12.14
N LYS A 147 -5.56 -8.10 -13.36
CA LYS A 147 -5.11 -7.17 -14.41
C LYS A 147 -6.24 -6.26 -14.89
N ASP A 148 -5.89 -5.19 -15.62
CA ASP A 148 -6.85 -4.21 -16.14
C ASP A 148 -7.96 -4.80 -17.03
N SER A 149 -7.74 -5.96 -17.66
CA SER A 149 -8.78 -6.68 -18.43
C SER A 149 -9.92 -7.23 -17.56
N PHE A 150 -9.68 -7.38 -16.26
CA PHE A 150 -10.66 -7.78 -15.26
C PHE A 150 -10.27 -7.11 -13.94
N PRO A 151 -10.58 -5.81 -13.74
CA PRO A 151 -9.98 -4.98 -12.69
C PRO A 151 -10.65 -5.21 -11.31
N LEU A 152 -10.75 -6.47 -10.92
CA LEU A 152 -11.17 -6.92 -9.59
C LEU A 152 -9.96 -6.93 -8.65
N SER A 153 -10.21 -6.59 -7.39
CA SER A 153 -9.32 -6.77 -6.26
C SER A 153 -10.03 -7.58 -5.19
N ILE A 154 -9.29 -8.48 -4.55
CA ILE A 154 -9.78 -9.28 -3.42
C ILE A 154 -8.79 -9.11 -2.27
N ASN A 155 -9.28 -8.79 -1.08
CA ASN A 155 -8.48 -8.81 0.14
C ASN A 155 -9.18 -9.63 1.21
N TRP A 156 -8.44 -10.53 1.87
CA TRP A 156 -8.87 -11.31 3.01
C TRP A 156 -8.00 -10.93 4.20
N SER A 157 -8.64 -10.40 5.23
CA SER A 157 -8.02 -10.02 6.50
C SER A 157 -8.51 -10.93 7.63
N THR A 158 -7.62 -11.36 8.50
CA THR A 158 -7.93 -12.12 9.72
C THR A 158 -7.26 -11.46 10.91
N ILE A 159 -8.04 -11.17 11.96
CA ILE A 159 -7.48 -10.73 13.23
C ILE A 159 -6.95 -11.96 13.98
N VAL A 160 -5.65 -12.05 14.19
CA VAL A 160 -5.00 -13.25 14.76
C VAL A 160 -4.75 -13.16 16.26
N GLN A 161 -4.73 -11.95 16.81
CA GLN A 161 -4.46 -11.67 18.22
C GLN A 161 -5.03 -10.31 18.64
N GLY A 162 -5.20 -10.12 19.95
CA GLY A 162 -5.56 -8.85 20.57
C GLY A 162 -7.02 -8.81 20.99
N ARG A 163 -7.67 -7.66 20.85
CA ARG A 163 -9.06 -7.40 21.29
C ARG A 163 -10.15 -8.04 20.41
N ASP A 164 -9.87 -9.21 19.83
CA ASP A 164 -10.81 -10.06 19.08
C ASP A 164 -10.99 -11.39 19.82
N THR A 165 -11.81 -11.37 20.86
CA THR A 165 -11.94 -12.51 21.78
C THR A 165 -13.40 -12.88 22.06
N TYR A 166 -13.59 -14.09 22.59
CA TYR A 166 -14.85 -14.58 23.13
C TYR A 166 -14.59 -15.36 24.43
N VAL A 167 -15.61 -15.51 25.27
CA VAL A 167 -15.54 -16.30 26.50
C VAL A 167 -15.91 -17.75 26.20
N LYS A 168 -15.01 -18.69 26.51
CA LYS A 168 -15.22 -20.14 26.39
C LYS A 168 -16.14 -20.65 27.49
N SER A 169 -16.64 -21.88 27.35
CA SER A 169 -17.48 -22.55 28.35
C SER A 169 -16.81 -22.71 29.73
N ASN A 170 -15.47 -22.77 29.77
CA ASN A 170 -14.69 -22.83 31.01
C ASN A 170 -14.36 -21.46 31.62
N GLY A 171 -14.85 -20.36 31.03
CA GLY A 171 -14.61 -18.98 31.49
C GLY A 171 -13.36 -18.32 30.90
N ASP A 172 -12.50 -19.05 30.18
CA ASP A 172 -11.29 -18.47 29.60
C ASP A 172 -11.59 -17.67 28.33
N LEU A 173 -10.77 -16.65 28.05
CA LEU A 173 -10.79 -15.96 26.76
C LEU A 173 -10.17 -16.83 25.65
N GLY A 174 -10.88 -17.00 24.55
CA GLY A 174 -10.35 -17.51 23.27
C GLY A 174 -10.29 -16.40 22.21
N ASN A 175 -9.41 -16.55 21.22
CA ASN A 175 -9.38 -15.64 20.06
C ASN A 175 -10.51 -16.01 19.09
N ALA A 176 -11.26 -15.03 18.61
CA ALA A 176 -12.36 -15.29 17.68
C ALA A 176 -11.87 -15.55 16.25
N TYR A 177 -10.71 -15.02 15.86
CA TYR A 177 -10.16 -15.14 14.50
C TYR A 177 -11.11 -14.57 13.46
N SER A 178 -11.60 -13.36 13.73
CA SER A 178 -12.54 -12.65 12.88
C SER A 178 -11.94 -12.35 11.52
N ASN A 179 -12.68 -12.70 10.47
CA ASN A 179 -12.31 -12.55 9.07
C ASN A 179 -13.13 -11.42 8.45
N TYR A 180 -12.49 -10.67 7.55
CA TYR A 180 -13.10 -9.66 6.70
C TYR A 180 -12.59 -9.86 5.28
N VAL A 181 -13.51 -10.09 4.34
CA VAL A 181 -13.19 -10.31 2.93
C VAL A 181 -13.89 -9.26 2.10
N ILE A 182 -13.12 -8.45 1.36
CA ILE A 182 -13.63 -7.40 0.47
C ILE A 182 -13.32 -7.73 -0.98
N LEU A 183 -14.34 -7.57 -1.82
CA LEU A 183 -14.25 -7.50 -3.27
C LEU A 183 -14.38 -6.04 -3.69
N ASP A 184 -13.43 -5.56 -4.48
CA ASP A 184 -13.42 -4.21 -5.04
C ASP A 184 -13.27 -4.29 -6.56
N TYR A 185 -14.10 -3.57 -7.30
CA TYR A 185 -14.09 -3.60 -8.77
C TYR A 185 -14.10 -2.19 -9.35
N ARG A 186 -13.12 -1.89 -10.20
CA ARG A 186 -13.07 -0.62 -10.95
C ARG A 186 -14.08 -0.63 -12.09
N LEU A 187 -15.16 0.13 -11.95
CA LEU A 187 -16.21 0.27 -12.98
C LEU A 187 -15.79 1.18 -14.12
N TRP A 188 -15.03 2.22 -13.82
CA TRP A 188 -14.70 3.26 -14.78
C TRP A 188 -13.35 3.88 -14.46
N LYS A 189 -12.65 4.32 -15.51
CA LYS A 189 -11.38 5.03 -15.41
C LYS A 189 -11.21 5.96 -16.62
N GLU A 190 -10.89 7.22 -16.35
CA GLU A 190 -10.53 8.23 -17.37
C GLU A 190 -9.42 9.13 -16.81
N GLY A 191 -8.28 9.20 -17.49
CA GLY A 191 -7.12 9.96 -17.02
C GLY A 191 -6.69 9.56 -15.60
N THR A 192 -6.72 10.53 -14.67
CA THR A 192 -6.39 10.36 -13.26
C THR A 192 -7.59 10.08 -12.36
N SER A 193 -8.78 9.86 -12.95
CA SER A 193 -10.01 9.60 -12.22
C SER A 193 -10.47 8.16 -12.43
N ASP A 194 -10.98 7.54 -11.37
CA ASP A 194 -11.64 6.23 -11.45
C ASP A 194 -12.79 6.10 -10.44
N VAL A 195 -13.69 5.17 -10.73
CA VAL A 195 -14.82 4.81 -9.87
C VAL A 195 -14.75 3.33 -9.58
N HIS A 196 -14.81 3.01 -8.29
CA HIS A 196 -14.79 1.67 -7.75
C HIS A 196 -16.12 1.40 -7.03
N ILE A 197 -16.57 0.14 -7.09
CA ILE A 197 -17.59 -0.39 -6.18
C ILE A 197 -16.97 -1.50 -5.34
N PHE A 198 -17.46 -1.65 -4.12
CA PHE A 198 -17.00 -2.71 -3.26
C PHE A 198 -18.12 -3.30 -2.40
N ALA A 199 -17.91 -4.56 -2.01
CA ALA A 199 -18.72 -5.25 -1.02
C ALA A 199 -17.83 -6.18 -0.19
N ALA A 200 -18.06 -6.20 1.12
CA ALA A 200 -17.29 -7.01 2.03
C ALA A 200 -18.17 -7.76 3.03
N GLY A 201 -17.82 -9.04 3.23
CA GLY A 201 -18.39 -9.91 4.24
C GLY A 201 -17.46 -10.08 5.42
N ALA A 202 -18.02 -10.31 6.60
CA ALA A 202 -17.27 -10.66 7.79
C ALA A 202 -17.85 -11.91 8.47
N PHE A 203 -16.99 -12.71 9.09
CA PHE A 203 -17.35 -13.95 9.77
C PHE A 203 -16.21 -14.45 10.67
N ALA A 204 -16.50 -15.34 11.60
CA ALA A 204 -15.49 -16.08 12.37
C ALA A 204 -15.85 -17.58 12.35
N PHE A 205 -14.87 -18.44 12.08
CA PHE A 205 -15.14 -19.87 11.90
C PHE A 205 -15.66 -20.50 13.21
N GLY A 206 -16.81 -21.19 13.12
CA GLY A 206 -17.44 -21.83 14.27
C GLY A 206 -18.04 -20.85 15.29
N ARG A 207 -18.30 -19.60 14.88
CA ARG A 207 -18.88 -18.54 15.71
C ARG A 207 -19.95 -17.78 14.94
N ASP A 208 -20.99 -17.35 15.64
CA ASP A 208 -21.94 -16.38 15.10
C ASP A 208 -21.32 -14.98 15.14
N GLN A 209 -20.93 -14.52 16.33
CA GLN A 209 -20.33 -13.20 16.52
C GLN A 209 -18.88 -13.15 16.03
N ASN A 210 -18.50 -11.99 15.50
CA ASN A 210 -17.15 -11.66 15.06
C ASN A 210 -16.87 -10.17 15.36
N PHE A 211 -15.62 -9.73 15.13
CA PHE A 211 -15.17 -8.37 15.42
C PHE A 211 -16.02 -7.29 14.73
N TYR A 212 -16.57 -7.61 13.56
CA TYR A 212 -17.29 -6.66 12.71
C TYR A 212 -18.81 -6.69 12.94
N GLY A 213 -19.34 -7.70 13.65
CA GLY A 213 -20.78 -7.86 13.75
C GLY A 213 -21.27 -9.03 14.59
N SER A 214 -22.57 -9.03 14.81
CA SER A 214 -23.30 -10.01 15.63
C SER A 214 -23.49 -11.38 14.96
N LYS A 215 -23.28 -11.46 13.64
CA LYS A 215 -23.43 -12.68 12.83
C LYS A 215 -22.58 -12.61 11.57
N PRO A 216 -22.37 -13.72 10.83
CA PRO A 216 -21.78 -13.68 9.50
C PRO A 216 -22.71 -12.96 8.52
N ASN A 217 -22.25 -11.86 7.91
CA ASN A 217 -23.02 -11.09 6.94
C ASN A 217 -22.13 -10.12 6.12
N ILE A 218 -22.78 -9.35 5.24
CA ILE A 218 -22.17 -8.20 4.57
C ILE A 218 -22.13 -7.02 5.55
N VAL A 219 -20.94 -6.53 5.86
CA VAL A 219 -20.72 -5.47 6.86
C VAL A 219 -20.35 -4.12 6.24
N ASN A 220 -19.87 -4.12 5.00
CA ASN A 220 -19.37 -2.93 4.33
C ASN A 220 -19.64 -3.00 2.82
N THR A 221 -20.33 -2.01 2.27
CA THR A 221 -20.51 -1.84 0.82
C THR A 221 -20.37 -0.38 0.45
N GLY A 222 -20.14 -0.09 -0.82
CA GLY A 222 -20.09 1.29 -1.24
C GLY A 222 -19.49 1.51 -2.61
N LEU A 223 -19.24 2.78 -2.86
CA LEU A 223 -18.48 3.24 -4.02
C LEU A 223 -17.42 4.24 -3.59
N THR A 224 -16.31 4.25 -4.32
CA THR A 224 -15.22 5.20 -4.15
C THR A 224 -14.95 5.87 -5.48
N PHE A 225 -14.87 7.20 -5.48
CA PHE A 225 -14.37 7.99 -6.59
C PHE A 225 -12.98 8.52 -6.23
N ASN A 226 -11.97 8.21 -7.03
CA ASN A 226 -10.65 8.78 -6.89
C ASN A 226 -10.39 9.80 -7.99
N LYS A 227 -9.63 10.84 -7.67
CA LYS A 227 -9.17 11.84 -8.64
C LYS A 227 -7.88 12.48 -8.18
N ASP A 228 -6.93 12.62 -9.08
CA ASP A 228 -5.78 13.51 -8.86
C ASP A 228 -6.16 14.95 -9.25
N LEU A 229 -6.27 15.85 -8.26
CA LEU A 229 -6.50 17.27 -8.51
C LEU A 229 -5.18 17.98 -8.77
N VAL A 230 -5.05 18.61 -9.93
CA VAL A 230 -3.89 19.44 -10.24
C VAL A 230 -4.22 20.88 -9.87
N LEU A 231 -3.64 21.36 -8.78
CA LEU A 231 -3.72 22.73 -8.30
C LEU A 231 -2.39 23.43 -8.59
N PHE A 232 -2.36 24.28 -9.62
CA PHE A 232 -1.12 24.84 -10.17
C PHE A 232 -0.15 23.73 -10.59
N ASN A 233 0.97 23.58 -9.88
CA ASN A 233 1.98 22.54 -10.10
C ASN A 233 1.92 21.43 -9.04
N TYR A 234 0.93 21.44 -8.16
CA TYR A 234 0.78 20.46 -7.09
C TYR A 234 -0.29 19.44 -7.46
N HIS A 235 0.07 18.18 -7.31
CA HIS A 235 -0.84 17.05 -7.40
C HIS A 235 -1.42 16.79 -6.01
N LEU A 236 -2.73 16.81 -5.90
CA LEU A 236 -3.47 16.55 -4.67
C LEU A 236 -4.44 15.39 -4.94
N PRO A 237 -4.00 14.14 -4.74
CA PRO A 237 -4.89 12.98 -4.84
C PRO A 237 -6.01 13.09 -3.80
N ILE A 238 -7.24 12.97 -4.29
CA ILE A 238 -8.45 12.93 -3.46
C ILE A 238 -9.20 11.62 -3.66
N SER A 239 -9.92 11.21 -2.62
CA SER A 239 -10.81 10.07 -2.65
C SER A 239 -12.12 10.42 -1.93
N ALA A 240 -13.25 10.16 -2.58
CA ALA A 240 -14.58 10.32 -1.99
C ALA A 240 -15.28 8.96 -1.93
N THR A 241 -15.62 8.50 -0.73
CA THR A 241 -16.25 7.20 -0.50
C THR A 241 -17.63 7.37 0.10
N ALA A 242 -18.66 6.86 -0.60
CA ALA A 242 -19.98 6.64 -0.04
C ALA A 242 -20.06 5.19 0.47
N MET A 243 -20.01 5.03 1.78
CA MET A 243 -20.05 3.74 2.47
C MET A 243 -21.45 3.48 3.04
N PHE A 244 -21.91 2.25 2.92
CA PHE A 244 -23.08 1.72 3.61
C PHE A 244 -22.64 0.54 4.48
N SER A 245 -23.03 0.55 5.75
CA SER A 245 -22.82 -0.59 6.66
C SER A 245 -24.15 -1.26 6.98
N PRO A 246 -24.47 -2.40 6.32
CA PRO A 246 -25.71 -3.13 6.60
C PRO A 246 -25.80 -3.65 8.05
N GLU A 247 -24.68 -4.10 8.62
CA GLU A 247 -24.62 -4.57 10.02
C GLU A 247 -24.93 -3.44 11.00
N HIS A 248 -24.33 -2.27 10.82
CA HIS A 248 -24.50 -1.14 11.75
C HIS A 248 -25.64 -0.19 11.40
N LYS A 249 -26.31 -0.40 10.26
CA LYS A 249 -27.49 0.34 9.78
C LYS A 249 -27.26 1.85 9.61
N TYR A 250 -26.11 2.23 9.07
CA TYR A 250 -25.82 3.61 8.70
C TYR A 250 -25.04 3.71 7.40
N GLY A 251 -24.99 4.93 6.85
CA GLY A 251 -24.07 5.32 5.79
C GLY A 251 -23.09 6.39 6.26
N ALA A 252 -22.01 6.56 5.51
CA ALA A 252 -21.02 7.62 5.72
C ALA A 252 -20.49 8.11 4.37
N LEU A 253 -20.20 9.41 4.29
CA LEU A 253 -19.54 10.02 3.13
C LEU A 253 -18.21 10.59 3.59
N GLN A 254 -17.11 9.96 3.19
CA GLN A 254 -15.75 10.36 3.52
C GLN A 254 -15.11 11.06 2.32
N LEU A 255 -14.44 12.18 2.57
CA LEU A 255 -13.47 12.78 1.67
C LEU A 255 -12.08 12.62 2.28
N ILE A 256 -11.13 12.13 1.50
CA ILE A 256 -9.70 12.05 1.84
C ILE A 256 -8.95 12.96 0.89
N MET A 257 -8.03 13.75 1.44
CA MET A 257 -7.05 14.52 0.69
C MET A 257 -5.66 14.05 1.10
N ASN A 258 -4.87 13.60 0.13
CA ASN A 258 -3.47 13.24 0.32
C ASN A 258 -2.61 14.48 0.07
N VAL A 259 -2.05 15.05 1.13
CA VAL A 259 -1.40 16.38 1.12
C VAL A 259 0.01 16.32 0.52
N PHE A 260 0.78 15.28 0.84
CA PHE A 260 2.10 14.96 0.29
C PHE A 260 2.45 13.51 0.58
#